data_AF-A0ABD2J8R9-F1
#
_entry.id   AF-A0ABD2J8R9-F1
#
_cell.length_a   1.000
_cell.length_b   1.000
_cell.length_c   1.000
_cell.angle_alpha   90.00
_cell.angle_beta   90.00
_cell.angle_gamma   90.00
#
_symmetry.space_group_name_H-M   'P 1'
#
loop_
_entity.id
_entity.type
_entity.pdbx_description
1 polymer ?
#
loop_
_entity_poly.entity_id
_entity_poly.type
_entity_poly.pdbx_seq_one_letter_code
_entity_poly.pdbx_strand_id
1 'polypeptide(L)' 'MRTSSSRAQDPDDLISCEKMDTGENFLAKSREENWEFSHVEKAKWATFNLCYTVHKQLVPAQFTKQFEGD' A
#
# COMPACT_ATOMS: atom_id res chain seq x y z
N MET A 1 37.31 -1.68 -17.76
CA MET A 1 35.92 -1.33 -18.11
C MET A 1 35.09 -2.59 -18.05
N ARG A 2 34.16 -2.73 -17.09
CA ARG A 2 33.33 -3.93 -16.94
C ARG A 2 32.11 -3.79 -17.85
N THR A 3 32.18 -4.38 -19.04
CA THR A 3 31.06 -4.45 -19.99
C THR A 3 30.48 -5.87 -19.97
N SER A 4 29.50 -6.10 -19.10
CA SER A 4 28.49 -7.16 -19.25
C SER A 4 27.56 -7.12 -18.03
N SER A 5 26.54 -6.27 -18.09
CA SER A 5 25.36 -6.51 -17.26
C SER A 5 24.25 -6.85 -18.25
N SER A 6 23.93 -8.14 -18.33
CA SER A 6 22.69 -8.60 -18.95
C SER A 6 21.58 -7.66 -18.50
N ARG A 7 20.90 -7.02 -19.47
CA ARG A 7 19.83 -6.05 -19.21
C ARG A 7 18.93 -6.64 -18.12
N ALA A 8 18.94 -6.05 -16.94
CA ALA A 8 18.19 -6.59 -15.81
C ALA A 8 16.73 -6.70 -16.24
N GLN A 9 16.19 -7.91 -16.22
CA GLN A 9 14.77 -8.15 -16.42
C GLN A 9 14.19 -8.35 -15.02
N ASP A 10 13.37 -7.38 -14.61
CA ASP A 10 12.57 -7.52 -13.41
C ASP A 10 11.46 -8.54 -13.68
N PRO A 11 11.38 -9.65 -12.93
CA PRO A 11 10.30 -10.62 -13.11
C PRO A 11 8.96 -10.13 -12.54
N ASP A 12 8.95 -9.05 -11.74
CA ASP A 12 7.75 -8.55 -11.08
C ASP A 12 6.97 -7.57 -11.95
N ASP A 13 5.65 -7.68 -11.91
CA ASP A 13 4.76 -6.72 -12.57
C ASP A 13 4.75 -5.38 -11.84
N LEU A 14 4.52 -4.30 -12.60
CA LEU A 14 4.32 -2.98 -12.00
C LEU A 14 3.00 -2.94 -11.21
N ILE A 15 3.10 -2.66 -9.91
CA ILE A 15 1.94 -2.47 -9.04
C ILE A 15 1.60 -0.98 -8.98
N SER A 16 0.43 -0.60 -9.51
CA SER A 16 -0.08 0.76 -9.37
C SER A 16 -0.73 0.95 -8.00
N CYS A 17 -0.10 1.71 -7.11
CA CYS A 17 -0.65 2.05 -5.80
C CYS A 17 -0.33 3.51 -5.43
N GLU A 18 -1.20 4.44 -5.83
CA GLU A 18 -1.03 5.89 -5.57
C GLU A 18 -0.72 6.20 -4.10
N LYS A 19 -1.38 5.52 -3.16
CA LYS A 19 -1.20 5.76 -1.73
C LYS A 19 0.18 5.34 -1.20
N MET A 20 0.89 4.48 -1.95
CA MET A 20 2.22 3.97 -1.62
C MET A 20 3.29 4.39 -2.64
N ASP A 21 2.94 5.24 -3.61
CA ASP A 21 3.85 5.70 -4.68
C ASP A 21 4.97 6.59 -4.11
N THR A 22 4.65 7.38 -3.08
CA THR A 22 5.62 8.19 -2.35
C THR A 22 5.41 8.07 -0.85
N GLY A 23 6.50 8.29 -0.08
CA GLY A 23 6.40 8.39 1.38
C GLY A 23 5.51 9.55 1.84
N GLU A 24 5.41 10.61 1.06
CA GLU A 24 4.56 11.78 1.36
C GLU A 24 3.08 11.40 1.34
N ASN A 25 2.64 10.58 0.38
CA ASN A 25 1.25 10.13 0.29
C ASN A 25 0.85 9.29 1.51
N PHE A 26 1.71 8.39 1.96
CA PHE A 26 1.52 7.62 3.19
C PHE A 26 1.47 8.52 4.43
N LEU A 27 2.38 9.49 4.55
CA LEU A 27 2.43 10.40 5.71
C LEU A 27 1.24 11.36 5.74
N ALA A 28 0.80 11.86 4.60
CA ALA A 28 -0.42 12.67 4.48
C ALA A 28 -1.62 11.87 4.99
N LYS A 29 -1.80 10.64 4.49
CA LYS A 29 -2.90 9.77 4.91
C LYS A 29 -2.84 9.43 6.40
N SER A 30 -1.64 9.13 6.90
CA SER A 30 -1.42 8.80 8.30
C SER A 30 -1.76 9.98 9.24
N ARG A 31 -1.47 11.22 8.82
CA ARG A 31 -1.83 12.41 9.59
C ARG A 31 -3.34 12.69 9.56
N GLU A 32 -3.96 12.54 8.39
CA GLU A 32 -5.41 12.71 8.25
C GLU A 32 -6.20 11.73 9.11
N GLU A 33 -5.77 10.47 9.19
CA GLU A 33 -6.48 9.41 9.92
C GLU A 33 -5.88 9.09 11.29
N ASN A 34 -4.91 9.89 11.76
CA ASN A 34 -4.23 9.71 13.05
C ASN A 34 -3.59 8.31 13.22
N TRP A 35 -3.00 7.78 12.14
CA TRP A 35 -2.19 6.57 12.20
C TRP A 35 -0.87 6.85 12.92
N GLU A 36 -0.75 6.36 14.14
CA GLU A 36 0.44 6.52 14.96
C GLU A 36 1.25 5.22 15.04
N PHE A 37 2.57 5.38 14.99
CA PHE A 37 3.54 4.29 15.19
C PHE A 37 4.37 4.48 16.46
N SER A 38 3.78 5.14 17.47
CA SER A 38 4.43 5.48 18.74
C SER A 38 4.48 4.32 19.74
N HIS A 39 3.56 3.35 19.62
CA HIS A 39 3.43 2.19 20.51
C HIS A 39 2.97 0.98 19.70
N VAL A 40 3.25 -0.24 20.19
CA VAL A 40 2.89 -1.49 19.49
C VAL A 40 1.40 -1.59 19.19
N GLU A 41 0.53 -1.23 20.13
CA GLU A 41 -0.92 -1.31 19.93
C GLU A 41 -1.41 -0.33 18.86
N LYS A 42 -0.93 0.93 18.91
CA LYS A 42 -1.22 1.94 17.89
C LYS A 42 -0.66 1.54 16.52
N ALA A 43 0.56 1.01 16.48
CA ALA A 43 1.19 0.53 15.26
C ALA A 43 0.44 -0.64 14.64
N LYS A 44 -0.08 -1.58 15.44
CA LYS A 44 -0.94 -2.67 14.94
C LYS A 44 -2.21 -2.14 14.30
N TRP A 45 -2.88 -1.19 14.97
CA TRP A 45 -4.09 -0.56 14.43
C TRP A 45 -3.79 0.21 13.13
N ALA A 46 -2.72 1.02 13.11
CA ALA A 46 -2.29 1.74 11.91
C ALA A 46 -1.92 0.79 10.77
N THR A 47 -1.23 -0.32 11.07
CA THR A 47 -0.88 -1.35 10.08
C THR A 47 -2.13 -2.01 9.50
N PHE A 48 -3.13 -2.33 10.32
CA PHE A 48 -4.39 -2.90 9.85
C PHE A 48 -5.10 -1.96 8.86
N ASN A 49 -5.19 -0.67 9.19
CA ASN A 49 -5.81 0.33 8.31
C ASN A 49 -5.00 0.54 7.02
N LEU A 50 -3.67 0.51 7.09
CA LEU A 50 -2.80 0.54 5.93
C LEU A 50 -3.07 -0.64 5.00
N CYS A 51 -3.07 -1.87 5.53
CA CYS A 51 -3.36 -3.07 4.77
C CYS A 51 -4.75 -3.00 4.11
N TYR A 52 -5.78 -2.63 4.88
CA TYR A 52 -7.14 -2.46 4.35
C TYR A 52 -7.17 -1.46 3.19
N THR A 53 -6.52 -0.32 3.38
CA THR A 53 -6.46 0.75 2.38
C THR A 53 -5.79 0.31 1.09
N VAL A 54 -4.65 -0.38 1.20
CA VAL A 54 -3.91 -0.92 0.05
C VAL A 54 -4.72 -1.99 -0.67
N HIS A 55 -5.30 -2.94 0.08
CA HIS A 55 -6.13 -4.01 -0.50
C HIS A 55 -7.35 -3.44 -1.24
N LYS A 56 -8.04 -2.45 -0.67
CA LYS A 56 -9.21 -1.83 -1.31
C LYS A 56 -8.86 -1.11 -2.62
N GLN A 57 -7.64 -0.57 -2.72
CA GLN A 57 -7.17 0.09 -3.94
C GLN A 57 -6.74 -0.91 -5.03
N LEU A 58 -6.15 -2.04 -4.64
CA LEU A 58 -5.60 -3.04 -5.58
C LEU A 58 -6.63 -4.06 -6.05
N VAL A 59 -7.68 -4.32 -5.26
CA VAL A 59 -8.74 -5.26 -5.65
C VAL A 59 -9.72 -4.57 -6.60
N PRO A 60 -10.00 -5.14 -7.80
CA PRO A 60 -11.01 -4.62 -8.70
C PRO A 60 -12.38 -4.50 -8.00
N ALA A 61 -13.10 -3.41 -8.23
CA ALA A 61 -14.41 -3.10 -7.61
C ALA A 61 -15.51 -4.17 -7.79
N GLN A 62 -15.23 -5.21 -8.57
CA GLN A 62 -16.12 -6.35 -8.82
C GLN A 62 -16.15 -7.32 -7.63
N PHE A 63 -15.09 -7.36 -6.80
CA PHE A 63 -14.99 -8.24 -5.63
C PHE A 63 -15.49 -7.59 -4.34
N THR A 64 -15.52 -6.24 -4.28
CA THR A 64 -15.96 -5.49 -3.09
C THR A 64 -17.48 -5.36 -2.97
N LYS A 65 -18.24 -5.56 -4.06
CA LYS A 65 -19.71 -5.50 -4.08
C LYS A 65 -20.41 -6.66 -3.35
N GLN A 66 -19.67 -7.68 -2.90
CA GLN A 66 -20.25 -8.83 -2.18
C GLN A 66 -20.47 -8.58 -0.68
N PHE A 67 -19.97 -7.47 -0.12
CA PHE A 67 -19.99 -7.23 1.33
C PHE A 67 -20.58 -5.85 1.73
N GLU A 68 -21.16 -5.10 0.79
CA GLU A 68 -21.90 -3.84 1.07
C GLU A 68 -23.43 -4.08 1.16
N GLY A 69 -23.84 -5.22 1.71
CA GLY A 69 -25.24 -5.57 1.93
C GLY A 69 -25.44 -6.35 3.21
N ASP A 70 -25.61 -5.61 4.32
CA ASP A 70 -26.58 -5.82 5.41
C ASP A 70 -26.52 -4.62 6.37
#